data_AF-A0A8T1P9F7-F1
#
_entry.id   AF-A0A8T1P9F7-F1
#
_cell.length_a   1.000
_cell.length_b   1.000
_cell.length_c   1.000
_cell.angle_alpha   90.00
_cell.angle_beta   90.00
_cell.angle_gamma   90.00
#
_symmetry.space_group_name_H-M   'P 1'
#
loop_
_entity.id
_entity.type
_entity.pdbx_description
1 polymer ?
#
loop_
_entity_poly.entity_id
_entity_poly.type
_entity_poly.pdbx_seq_one_letter_code
_entity_poly.pdbx_strand_id
1 'polypeptide(L)'
;MDSLLPPPPLRSADQYRNWLDLPREVTASILKRLGVIEILTSAQKVCLLWRSICKDPSMWRMINTGYVRNLWSIPYDLEQMCRHAVDRSCSQLVGIKVGWFCMDGLLKYITESSSRLRYLEVARCSIISDKEWSEAVANIPLLEELELSYCSWNTEKILEAVGRSCPHLKSLKLRSEVYWRDPFKGCDLWAVAMAENMPGLVSLLLVGNRLTNDGLQAILDGCPHVQSLELWCCRHVSMEGNFGRKCSERIKNLRFHYFSDHEFEKILINSGYYDQDDNDYENFGLEYIED
;
A
#
# COMPACT_ATOMS: atom_id res chain seq x y z
N MET A 1 57.63 -20.94 -35.51
CA MET A 1 57.15 -22.05 -34.65
C MET A 1 56.16 -21.43 -33.68
N ASP A 2 54.94 -21.18 -34.14
CA ASP A 2 53.85 -20.70 -33.28
C ASP A 2 53.12 -21.93 -32.75
N SER A 3 53.41 -22.26 -31.50
CA SER A 3 52.74 -23.32 -30.75
C SER A 3 51.31 -22.88 -30.42
N LEU A 4 50.36 -23.33 -31.24
CA LEU A 4 48.93 -23.24 -30.94
C LEU A 4 48.63 -24.00 -29.64
N LEU A 5 48.28 -23.26 -28.59
CA LEU A 5 47.73 -23.83 -27.36
C LEU A 5 46.42 -24.56 -27.68
N PRO A 6 46.18 -25.74 -27.08
CA PRO A 6 44.92 -26.46 -27.28
C PRO A 6 43.75 -25.64 -26.70
N PRO A 7 42.54 -25.74 -27.29
CA PRO A 7 41.36 -25.08 -26.77
C PRO A 7 41.06 -25.57 -25.34
N PRO A 8 40.54 -24.69 -24.47
CA PRO A 8 40.20 -25.08 -23.10
C PRO A 8 39.15 -26.21 -23.11
N PRO A 9 39.22 -27.16 -22.15
CA PRO A 9 38.26 -28.26 -22.10
C PRO A 9 36.84 -27.72 -21.96
N LEU A 10 35.94 -28.22 -22.81
CA LEU A 10 34.50 -28.00 -22.68
C LEU A 10 34.08 -28.45 -21.28
N ARG A 11 33.51 -27.54 -20.48
CA ARG A 11 32.95 -27.85 -19.16
C ARG A 11 31.98 -29.02 -19.31
N SER A 12 32.15 -30.07 -18.50
CA SER A 12 31.24 -31.23 -18.50
C SER A 12 29.80 -30.78 -18.22
N ALA A 13 28.84 -31.43 -18.86
CA ALA A 13 27.40 -31.14 -18.72
C ALA A 13 26.90 -31.24 -17.27
N ASP A 14 27.67 -31.86 -16.37
CA ASP A 14 27.39 -32.03 -14.93
C ASP A 14 27.49 -30.73 -14.11
N GLN A 15 27.87 -29.60 -14.71
CA GLN A 15 27.94 -28.30 -14.02
C GLN A 15 26.67 -27.46 -14.10
N TYR A 16 25.60 -27.95 -14.72
CA TYR A 16 24.30 -27.28 -14.69
C TYR A 16 23.48 -27.75 -13.50
N ARG A 17 23.23 -26.85 -12.53
CA ARG A 17 22.30 -27.12 -11.43
C ARG A 17 20.91 -27.39 -12.02
N ASN A 18 20.39 -28.60 -11.82
CA ASN A 18 19.03 -28.93 -12.21
C ASN A 18 18.05 -28.28 -11.23
N TRP A 19 17.52 -27.12 -11.59
CA TRP A 19 16.54 -26.39 -10.79
C TRP A 19 15.17 -27.10 -10.73
N LEU A 20 14.95 -28.15 -11.53
CA LEU A 20 13.73 -28.96 -11.49
C LEU A 20 13.68 -29.92 -10.30
N ASP A 21 14.82 -30.22 -9.66
CA ASP A 21 14.91 -31.13 -8.51
C ASP A 21 14.74 -30.41 -7.15
N LEU A 22 14.37 -29.13 -7.18
CA LEU A 22 14.06 -28.39 -5.96
C LEU A 22 12.87 -29.04 -5.22
N PRO A 23 12.96 -29.23 -3.90
CA PRO A 23 11.82 -29.68 -3.10
C PRO A 23 10.64 -28.73 -3.27
N ARG A 24 9.41 -29.29 -3.31
CA ARG A 24 8.16 -28.55 -3.51
C ARG A 24 8.06 -27.32 -2.60
N GLU A 25 8.44 -27.45 -1.33
CA GLU A 25 8.37 -26.37 -0.35
C GLU A 25 9.34 -25.22 -0.65
N VAL A 26 10.54 -25.53 -1.14
CA VAL A 26 11.52 -24.52 -1.55
C VAL A 26 11.03 -23.79 -2.79
N THR A 27 10.52 -24.52 -3.78
CA THR A 27 9.90 -23.94 -4.97
C THR A 27 8.72 -23.04 -4.60
N ALA A 28 7.83 -23.49 -3.71
CA ALA A 28 6.71 -22.69 -3.22
C ALA A 28 7.18 -21.41 -2.52
N SER A 29 8.23 -21.47 -1.70
CA SER A 29 8.80 -20.29 -1.03
C SER A 29 9.35 -19.26 -2.03
N ILE A 30 10.00 -19.71 -3.10
CA ILE A 30 10.48 -18.84 -4.18
C ILE A 30 9.29 -18.22 -4.92
N LEU A 31 8.32 -19.03 -5.32
CA LEU A 31 7.14 -18.57 -6.07
C LEU A 31 6.27 -17.61 -5.26
N LYS A 32 6.22 -17.72 -3.93
CA LYS A 32 5.49 -16.79 -3.04
C LYS A 32 6.08 -15.37 -3.02
N ARG A 33 7.30 -15.17 -3.54
CA ARG A 33 7.94 -13.85 -3.65
C ARG A 33 7.59 -13.14 -4.96
N LEU A 34 6.93 -13.84 -5.88
CA LEU A 34 6.48 -13.28 -7.16
C LEU A 34 5.13 -12.57 -6.98
N GLY A 35 4.89 -11.54 -7.79
CA GLY A 35 3.60 -10.89 -7.87
C GLY A 35 2.57 -11.69 -8.68
N VAL A 36 1.33 -11.23 -8.65
CA VAL A 36 0.22 -11.87 -9.38
C VAL A 36 0.53 -11.96 -10.87
N ILE A 37 1.14 -10.92 -11.44
CA ILE A 37 1.44 -10.85 -12.87
C ILE A 37 2.46 -11.92 -13.25
N GLU A 38 3.56 -12.02 -12.52
CA GLU A 38 4.62 -13.00 -12.82
C GLU A 38 4.12 -14.44 -12.63
N ILE A 39 3.32 -14.70 -11.60
CA ILE A 39 2.72 -16.01 -11.36
C ILE A 39 1.81 -16.42 -12.52
N LEU A 40 0.90 -15.53 -12.94
CA LEU A 40 -0.11 -15.84 -13.95
C LEU A 40 0.46 -15.86 -15.37
N THR A 41 1.40 -14.98 -15.69
CA THR A 41 1.92 -14.86 -17.06
C THR A 41 3.09 -15.80 -17.34
N SER A 42 3.88 -16.14 -16.32
CA SER A 42 5.19 -16.80 -16.49
C SER A 42 5.36 -18.04 -15.61
N ALA A 43 5.36 -17.91 -14.28
CA ALA A 43 5.77 -18.99 -13.37
C ALA A 43 4.92 -20.27 -13.51
N GLN A 44 3.59 -20.13 -13.65
CA GLN A 44 2.72 -21.30 -13.83
C GLN A 44 2.87 -22.02 -15.19
N LYS A 45 3.64 -21.44 -16.13
CA LYS A 45 3.88 -22.00 -17.47
C LYS A 45 5.22 -22.72 -17.59
N VAL A 46 6.07 -22.68 -16.56
CA VAL A 46 7.43 -23.25 -16.57
C VAL A 46 7.40 -24.79 -16.63
N CYS A 47 6.72 -25.43 -15.69
CA CYS A 47 6.58 -26.89 -15.64
C CYS A 47 5.33 -27.32 -14.86
N LEU A 48 5.00 -28.62 -14.89
CA LEU A 48 3.82 -29.15 -14.21
C LEU A 48 3.85 -28.96 -12.69
N LEU A 49 5.03 -29.08 -12.06
CA LEU A 49 5.18 -28.86 -10.62
C LEU A 49 4.89 -27.41 -10.24
N TRP A 50 5.49 -26.44 -10.95
CA TRP A 50 5.24 -25.02 -10.70
C TRP A 50 3.78 -24.66 -10.95
N ARG A 51 3.18 -25.19 -12.03
CA ARG A 51 1.75 -25.03 -12.31
C ARG A 51 0.87 -25.56 -11.20
N SER A 52 1.20 -26.73 -10.65
CA SER A 52 0.49 -27.33 -9.51
C SER A 52 0.61 -26.47 -8.26
N ILE A 53 1.82 -25.97 -7.94
CA ILE A 53 2.05 -25.09 -6.80
C ILE A 53 1.28 -23.77 -6.98
N CYS A 54 1.38 -23.10 -8.12
CA CYS A 54 0.69 -21.83 -8.38
C CYS A 54 -0.85 -21.93 -8.37
N LYS A 55 -1.42 -23.13 -8.44
CA LYS A 55 -2.87 -23.37 -8.29
C LYS A 55 -3.29 -23.66 -6.85
N ASP A 56 -2.35 -23.90 -5.95
CA ASP A 56 -2.61 -24.16 -4.54
C ASP A 56 -3.15 -22.89 -3.85
N PRO A 57 -4.30 -22.94 -3.15
CA PRO A 57 -4.86 -21.78 -2.47
C PRO A 57 -3.91 -21.11 -1.47
N SER A 58 -2.98 -21.86 -0.89
CA SER A 58 -1.99 -21.34 0.06
C SER A 58 -1.01 -20.33 -0.58
N MET A 59 -0.89 -20.31 -1.91
CA MET A 59 -0.12 -19.31 -2.66
C MET A 59 -0.82 -17.95 -2.72
N TRP A 60 -2.15 -17.92 -2.55
CA TRP A 60 -3.00 -16.75 -2.76
C TRP A 60 -3.55 -16.20 -1.45
N ARG A 61 -2.94 -16.54 -0.32
CA ARG A 61 -3.27 -15.96 1.00
C ARG A 61 -2.88 -14.49 1.10
N MET A 62 -1.88 -14.07 0.35
CA MET A 62 -1.46 -12.68 0.22
C MET A 62 -1.39 -12.36 -1.27
N ILE A 63 -2.21 -11.40 -1.71
CA ILE A 63 -2.26 -10.96 -3.10
C ILE A 63 -1.61 -9.58 -3.18
N ASN A 64 -0.57 -9.46 -3.98
CA ASN A 64 0.05 -8.18 -4.26
C ASN A 64 -0.08 -7.87 -5.76
N THR A 65 -0.95 -6.91 -6.08
CA THR A 65 -1.08 -6.35 -7.44
C THR A 65 -0.49 -4.94 -7.53
N GLY A 66 0.31 -4.52 -6.54
CA GLY A 66 0.74 -3.14 -6.32
C GLY A 66 1.87 -2.65 -7.24
N TYR A 67 1.79 -1.35 -7.55
CA TYR A 67 2.76 -0.47 -8.24
C TYR A 67 3.61 -1.12 -9.33
N VAL A 68 2.99 -1.48 -10.45
CA VAL A 68 3.76 -1.75 -11.67
C VAL A 68 4.39 -0.45 -12.15
N ARG A 69 5.73 -0.39 -12.10
CA ARG A 69 6.54 0.81 -12.33
C ARG A 69 6.45 1.41 -13.74
N ASN A 70 5.82 0.74 -14.71
CA ASN A 70 5.67 1.20 -16.09
C ASN A 70 4.21 1.03 -16.56
N LEU A 71 3.39 2.05 -16.30
CA LEU A 71 1.93 2.03 -16.40
C LEU A 71 1.39 2.10 -17.84
N TRP A 72 2.16 2.67 -18.77
CA TRP A 72 1.70 2.99 -20.13
C TRP A 72 1.75 1.82 -21.13
N SER A 73 2.15 0.61 -20.71
CA SER A 73 2.43 -0.49 -21.65
C SER A 73 2.14 -1.89 -21.10
N ILE A 74 1.23 -2.03 -20.13
CA ILE A 74 0.88 -3.37 -19.62
C ILE A 74 -0.31 -3.89 -20.43
N PRO A 75 -0.15 -4.90 -21.29
CA PRO A 75 -1.22 -5.44 -22.14
C PRO A 75 -2.20 -6.34 -21.36
N TYR A 76 -2.22 -6.25 -20.02
CA TYR A 76 -2.95 -7.15 -19.16
C TYR A 76 -4.08 -6.43 -18.44
N ASP A 77 -5.24 -7.09 -18.40
CA ASP A 77 -6.37 -6.66 -17.59
C ASP A 77 -6.10 -6.98 -16.12
N LEU A 78 -5.62 -5.99 -15.37
CA LEU A 78 -5.27 -6.13 -13.96
C LEU A 78 -6.48 -6.44 -13.07
N GLU A 79 -7.67 -5.95 -13.44
CA GLU A 79 -8.89 -6.27 -12.70
C GLU A 79 -9.21 -7.76 -12.84
N GLN A 80 -9.24 -8.29 -14.06
CA GLN A 80 -9.50 -9.72 -14.29
C GLN A 80 -8.44 -10.61 -13.63
N MET A 81 -7.16 -10.21 -13.69
CA MET A 81 -6.10 -10.95 -13.02
C MET A 81 -6.26 -10.94 -11.50
N CYS A 82 -6.69 -9.82 -10.92
CA CYS A 82 -6.97 -9.71 -9.49
C CYS A 82 -8.15 -10.61 -9.10
N ARG A 83 -9.25 -10.59 -9.86
CA ARG A 83 -10.41 -11.49 -9.63
C ARG A 83 -10.00 -12.95 -9.66
N HIS A 84 -9.24 -13.35 -10.68
CA HIS A 84 -8.74 -14.71 -10.81
C HIS A 84 -7.81 -15.13 -9.66
N ALA A 85 -7.00 -14.20 -9.14
CA ALA A 85 -6.18 -14.43 -7.96
C ALA A 85 -7.02 -14.64 -6.69
N VAL A 86 -8.07 -13.83 -6.52
CA VAL A 86 -9.04 -13.97 -5.42
C VAL A 86 -9.76 -15.30 -5.48
N ASP A 87 -10.26 -15.71 -6.66
CA ASP A 87 -10.90 -17.02 -6.85
C ASP A 87 -9.99 -18.19 -6.44
N ARG A 88 -8.70 -18.10 -6.81
CA ARG A 88 -7.70 -19.12 -6.45
C ARG A 88 -7.43 -19.21 -4.95
N SER A 89 -7.70 -18.15 -4.19
CA SER A 89 -7.54 -18.17 -2.74
C SER A 89 -8.56 -19.09 -2.05
N CYS A 90 -9.67 -19.42 -2.72
CA CYS A 90 -10.75 -20.25 -2.17
C CYS A 90 -11.18 -19.80 -0.76
N SER A 91 -11.42 -18.50 -0.60
CA SER A 91 -11.79 -17.85 0.67
C SER A 91 -10.76 -17.95 1.80
N GLN A 92 -9.50 -18.24 1.45
CA GLN A 92 -8.35 -18.22 2.37
C GLN A 92 -7.52 -16.94 2.26
N LEU A 93 -8.00 -15.93 1.52
CA LEU A 93 -7.34 -14.64 1.39
C LEU A 93 -7.24 -13.97 2.77
N VAL A 94 -6.02 -13.61 3.15
CA VAL A 94 -5.71 -12.94 4.43
C VAL A 94 -5.28 -11.50 4.19
N GLY A 95 -4.59 -11.22 3.09
CA GLY A 95 -4.15 -9.87 2.77
C GLY A 95 -4.18 -9.58 1.28
N ILE A 96 -4.54 -8.34 0.92
CA ILE A 96 -4.53 -7.90 -0.46
C ILE A 96 -4.08 -6.44 -0.58
N LYS A 97 -3.25 -6.17 -1.61
CA LYS A 97 -2.85 -4.83 -2.02
C LYS A 97 -3.36 -4.56 -3.42
N VAL A 98 -4.22 -3.57 -3.58
CA VAL A 98 -4.78 -3.14 -4.87
C VAL A 98 -4.38 -1.70 -5.20
N GLY A 99 -4.21 -1.44 -6.50
CA GLY A 99 -3.81 -0.14 -7.03
C GLY A 99 -4.95 0.58 -7.78
N TRP A 100 -4.57 1.62 -8.53
CA TRP A 100 -5.44 2.52 -9.30
C TRP A 100 -6.55 1.87 -10.13
N PHE A 101 -6.38 0.63 -10.57
CA PHE A 101 -7.38 -0.11 -11.34
C PHE A 101 -8.56 -0.62 -10.49
N CYS A 102 -8.48 -0.51 -9.16
CA CYS A 102 -9.57 -0.92 -8.28
C CYS A 102 -10.71 0.10 -8.32
N MET A 103 -11.83 -0.34 -8.90
CA MET A 103 -13.10 0.37 -8.94
C MET A 103 -14.11 -0.27 -7.96
N ASP A 104 -15.29 0.34 -7.81
CA ASP A 104 -16.39 -0.14 -6.96
C ASP A 104 -16.63 -1.65 -7.10
N GLY A 105 -16.80 -2.13 -8.34
CA GLY A 105 -17.10 -3.54 -8.61
C GLY A 105 -15.99 -4.51 -8.23
N LEU A 106 -14.72 -4.08 -8.21
CA LEU A 106 -13.61 -4.93 -7.80
C LEU A 106 -13.50 -4.98 -6.27
N LEU A 107 -13.59 -3.83 -5.60
CA LEU A 107 -13.55 -3.76 -4.14
C LEU A 107 -14.68 -4.60 -3.52
N LYS A 108 -15.90 -4.45 -4.07
CA LYS A 108 -17.06 -5.25 -3.68
C LYS A 108 -16.76 -6.74 -3.75
N TYR A 109 -16.31 -7.20 -4.92
CA TYR A 109 -16.06 -8.60 -5.17
C TYR A 109 -14.96 -9.18 -4.27
N ILE A 110 -13.88 -8.42 -4.02
CA ILE A 110 -12.81 -8.82 -3.10
C ILE A 110 -13.39 -9.05 -1.71
N THR A 111 -14.16 -8.09 -1.20
CA THR A 111 -14.67 -8.12 0.18
C THR A 111 -15.76 -9.17 0.38
N GLU A 112 -16.68 -9.34 -0.58
CA GLU A 112 -17.69 -10.41 -0.56
C GLU A 112 -17.09 -11.82 -0.62
N SER A 113 -15.98 -11.99 -1.34
CA SER A 113 -15.33 -13.30 -1.52
C SER A 113 -14.36 -13.67 -0.37
N SER A 114 -14.05 -12.72 0.52
CA SER A 114 -12.88 -12.79 1.42
C SER A 114 -13.20 -12.38 2.86
N SER A 115 -14.16 -13.05 3.51
CA SER A 115 -14.55 -12.75 4.90
C SER A 115 -13.44 -12.94 5.96
N ARG A 116 -12.31 -13.58 5.60
CA ARG A 116 -11.13 -13.79 6.46
C ARG A 116 -10.03 -12.76 6.24
N LEU A 117 -10.30 -11.72 5.47
CA LEU A 117 -9.33 -10.66 5.18
C LEU A 117 -8.94 -9.92 6.47
N ARG A 118 -7.63 -9.84 6.72
CA ARG A 118 -7.03 -9.17 7.89
C ARG A 118 -6.18 -7.97 7.49
N TYR A 119 -5.76 -7.87 6.24
CA TYR A 119 -4.96 -6.78 5.71
C TYR A 119 -5.51 -6.29 4.36
N LEU A 120 -5.76 -4.99 4.24
CA LEU A 120 -6.19 -4.35 3.00
C LEU A 120 -5.36 -3.10 2.74
N GLU A 121 -4.73 -3.04 1.57
CA GLU A 121 -4.11 -1.82 1.06
C GLU A 121 -4.82 -1.40 -0.23
N VAL A 122 -5.30 -0.16 -0.26
CA VAL A 122 -5.88 0.47 -1.45
C VAL A 122 -5.08 1.72 -1.79
N ALA A 123 -4.52 1.75 -2.99
CA ALA A 123 -3.59 2.78 -3.41
C ALA A 123 -3.97 3.42 -4.75
N ARG A 124 -3.93 4.76 -4.82
CA ARG A 124 -4.22 5.56 -6.03
C ARG A 124 -5.60 5.31 -6.63
N CYS A 125 -6.59 5.00 -5.79
CA CYS A 125 -7.98 4.80 -6.20
C CYS A 125 -8.79 6.06 -5.92
N SER A 126 -9.31 6.69 -6.96
CA SER A 126 -10.12 7.92 -6.88
C SER A 126 -11.59 7.72 -7.24
N ILE A 127 -11.98 6.53 -7.72
CA ILE A 127 -13.30 6.27 -8.31
C ILE A 127 -14.23 5.51 -7.35
N ILE A 128 -13.74 5.10 -6.17
CA ILE A 128 -14.56 4.29 -5.26
C ILE A 128 -15.53 5.17 -4.46
N SER A 129 -16.82 4.87 -4.50
CA SER A 129 -17.86 5.66 -3.83
C SER A 129 -17.93 5.41 -2.32
N ASP A 130 -18.36 6.43 -1.54
CA ASP A 130 -18.55 6.32 -0.08
C ASP A 130 -19.48 5.14 0.30
N LYS A 131 -20.52 4.93 -0.52
CA LYS A 131 -21.50 3.84 -0.33
C LYS A 131 -20.82 2.48 -0.49
N GLU A 132 -20.08 2.30 -1.59
CA GLU A 132 -19.42 1.03 -1.87
C GLU A 132 -18.36 0.72 -0.82
N TRP A 133 -17.61 1.72 -0.36
CA TRP A 133 -16.68 1.53 0.76
C TRP A 133 -17.38 1.04 2.03
N SER A 134 -18.52 1.64 2.37
CA SER A 134 -19.29 1.27 3.56
C SER A 134 -19.83 -0.17 3.47
N GLU A 135 -20.32 -0.58 2.30
CA GLU A 135 -20.74 -1.96 2.04
C GLU A 135 -19.54 -2.93 2.10
N ALA A 136 -18.42 -2.55 1.47
CA ALA A 136 -17.22 -3.37 1.39
C ALA A 136 -16.62 -3.67 2.78
N VAL A 137 -16.49 -2.67 3.64
CA VAL A 137 -15.90 -2.86 4.99
C VAL A 137 -16.80 -3.69 5.90
N ALA A 138 -18.13 -3.64 5.70
CA ALA A 138 -19.07 -4.50 6.43
C ALA A 138 -18.88 -5.99 6.12
N ASN A 139 -18.33 -6.34 4.96
CA ASN A 139 -18.05 -7.72 4.57
C ASN A 139 -16.73 -8.28 5.14
N ILE A 140 -15.88 -7.44 5.75
CA ILE A 140 -14.54 -7.81 6.26
C ILE A 140 -14.35 -7.45 7.75
N PRO A 141 -15.16 -7.99 8.67
CA PRO A 141 -15.13 -7.62 10.10
C PRO A 141 -13.85 -8.04 10.83
N LEU A 142 -13.06 -8.95 10.24
CA LEU A 142 -11.79 -9.44 10.79
C LEU A 142 -10.58 -8.59 10.38
N LEU A 143 -10.80 -7.45 9.72
CA LEU A 143 -9.72 -6.56 9.30
C LEU A 143 -8.92 -6.05 10.51
N GLU A 144 -7.60 -6.23 10.46
CA GLU A 144 -6.67 -5.82 11.52
C GLU A 144 -5.77 -4.67 11.08
N GLU A 145 -5.52 -4.57 9.78
CA GLU A 145 -4.64 -3.55 9.21
C GLU A 145 -5.24 -2.97 7.93
N LEU A 146 -5.32 -1.63 7.87
CA LEU A 146 -5.80 -0.90 6.71
C LEU A 146 -4.76 0.15 6.28
N GLU A 147 -4.42 0.14 5.00
CA GLU A 147 -3.56 1.16 4.39
C GLU A 147 -4.29 1.81 3.21
N LEU A 148 -4.38 3.13 3.25
CA LEU A 148 -5.03 3.94 2.23
C LEU A 148 -4.03 4.98 1.75
N SER A 149 -3.68 4.89 0.47
CA SER A 149 -2.53 5.62 -0.07
C SER A 149 -2.88 6.41 -1.34
N TYR A 150 -2.71 7.72 -1.31
CA TYR A 150 -2.87 8.62 -2.48
C TYR A 150 -4.25 8.53 -3.10
N CYS A 151 -5.27 8.46 -2.27
CA CYS A 151 -6.65 8.34 -2.69
C CYS A 151 -7.41 9.62 -2.32
N SER A 152 -8.28 10.11 -3.21
CA SER A 152 -8.93 11.43 -3.13
C SER A 152 -10.42 11.34 -2.76
N TRP A 153 -10.75 10.71 -1.62
CA TRP A 153 -12.12 10.50 -1.13
C TRP A 153 -12.45 11.30 0.14
N ASN A 154 -13.71 11.27 0.56
CA ASN A 154 -14.15 11.84 1.83
C ASN A 154 -13.64 10.99 3.01
N THR A 155 -12.44 11.35 3.50
CA THR A 155 -11.71 10.56 4.50
C THR A 155 -12.52 10.26 5.76
N GLU A 156 -13.37 11.19 6.18
CA GLU A 156 -14.16 11.08 7.39
C GLU A 156 -15.15 9.90 7.36
N LYS A 157 -16.03 9.85 6.35
CA LYS A 157 -17.11 8.85 6.28
C LYS A 157 -16.59 7.42 6.17
N ILE A 158 -15.52 7.22 5.42
CA ILE A 158 -14.95 5.89 5.22
C ILE A 158 -14.24 5.44 6.49
N LEU A 159 -13.54 6.34 7.21
CA LEU A 159 -12.98 5.98 8.52
C LEU A 159 -14.07 5.73 9.57
N GLU A 160 -15.17 6.47 9.54
CA GLU A 160 -16.34 6.18 10.37
C GLU A 160 -16.90 4.77 10.08
N ALA A 161 -17.11 4.43 8.80
CA ALA A 161 -17.58 3.11 8.40
C ALA A 161 -16.62 1.98 8.81
N VAL A 162 -15.31 2.19 8.58
CA VAL A 162 -14.26 1.24 9.00
C VAL A 162 -14.29 1.03 10.52
N GLY A 163 -14.36 2.10 11.31
CA GLY A 163 -14.37 1.99 12.77
C GLY A 163 -15.58 1.24 13.30
N ARG A 164 -16.75 1.40 12.66
CA ARG A 164 -17.98 0.69 13.02
C ARG A 164 -17.99 -0.77 12.58
N SER A 165 -17.42 -1.08 11.42
CA SER A 165 -17.50 -2.42 10.82
C SER A 165 -16.32 -3.33 11.17
N CYS A 166 -15.17 -2.78 11.54
CA CYS A 166 -13.93 -3.52 11.76
C CYS A 166 -13.42 -3.38 13.21
N PRO A 167 -14.04 -4.05 14.21
CA PRO A 167 -13.69 -3.92 15.62
C PRO A 167 -12.29 -4.46 15.98
N HIS A 168 -11.67 -5.22 15.08
CA HIS A 168 -10.34 -5.80 15.27
C HIS A 168 -9.21 -4.96 14.65
N LEU A 169 -9.52 -3.78 14.10
CA LEU A 169 -8.54 -2.91 13.47
C LEU A 169 -7.52 -2.41 14.51
N LYS A 170 -6.24 -2.70 14.27
CA LYS A 170 -5.12 -2.36 15.15
C LYS A 170 -4.14 -1.40 14.48
N SER A 171 -3.98 -1.46 13.16
CA SER A 171 -3.08 -0.57 12.43
C SER A 171 -3.81 0.18 11.32
N LEU A 172 -3.65 1.49 11.31
CA LEU A 172 -4.13 2.35 10.23
C LEU A 172 -2.95 3.13 9.64
N LYS A 173 -2.87 3.14 8.32
CA LYS A 173 -1.85 3.88 7.57
C LYS A 173 -2.55 4.76 6.55
N LEU A 174 -2.38 6.07 6.67
CA LEU A 174 -2.97 7.05 5.76
C LEU A 174 -1.83 7.81 5.07
N ARG A 175 -1.73 7.65 3.75
CA ARG A 175 -0.77 8.39 2.94
C ARG A 175 -1.52 9.31 2.00
N SER A 176 -1.22 10.60 2.08
CA SER A 176 -1.71 11.62 1.17
C SER A 176 -0.59 12.02 0.20
N GLU A 177 -0.99 12.61 -0.93
CA GLU A 177 -0.08 13.40 -1.73
C GLU A 177 0.51 14.52 -0.87
N VAL A 178 1.79 14.79 -1.10
CA VAL A 178 2.50 15.84 -0.39
C VAL A 178 2.88 16.90 -1.40
N TYR A 179 2.33 18.10 -1.24
CA TYR A 179 2.59 19.23 -2.15
C TYR A 179 3.71 20.11 -1.60
N TRP A 180 4.53 20.74 -2.44
CA TRP A 180 5.61 21.63 -1.97
C TRP A 180 5.07 22.83 -1.17
N ARG A 181 4.12 23.55 -1.76
CA ARG A 181 3.28 24.51 -1.04
C ARG A 181 1.99 23.81 -0.67
N ASP A 182 1.67 23.79 0.61
CA ASP A 182 0.34 23.43 1.08
C ASP A 182 -0.45 24.72 1.30
N PRO A 183 -1.18 25.23 0.28
CA PRO A 183 -2.01 26.41 0.47
C PRO A 183 -3.24 26.12 1.34
N PHE A 184 -3.46 24.85 1.71
CA PHE A 184 -4.68 24.42 2.35
C PHE A 184 -4.58 24.52 3.88
N LYS A 185 -5.70 24.90 4.49
CA LYS A 185 -5.84 24.94 5.94
C LYS A 185 -5.80 23.51 6.52
N GLY A 186 -5.30 23.39 7.75
CA GLY A 186 -5.38 22.15 8.51
C GLY A 186 -6.82 21.63 8.64
N CYS A 187 -6.98 20.31 8.70
CA CYS A 187 -8.26 19.61 8.72
C CYS A 187 -8.24 18.43 9.69
N ASP A 188 -9.15 18.47 10.67
CA ASP A 188 -9.24 17.50 11.77
C ASP A 188 -10.52 16.65 11.73
N LEU A 189 -11.38 16.83 10.71
CA LEU A 189 -12.70 16.16 10.64
C LEU A 189 -12.59 14.63 10.71
N TRP A 190 -11.70 14.04 9.91
CA TRP A 190 -11.46 12.60 9.91
C TRP A 190 -10.80 12.10 11.20
N ALA A 191 -10.11 12.97 11.92
CA ALA A 191 -9.47 12.66 13.20
C ALA A 191 -10.51 12.44 14.30
N VAL A 192 -11.58 13.25 14.28
CA VAL A 192 -12.74 13.08 15.18
C VAL A 192 -13.45 11.76 14.89
N ALA A 193 -13.72 11.46 13.61
CA ALA A 193 -14.34 10.18 13.23
C ALA A 193 -13.52 8.96 13.70
N MET A 194 -12.19 9.03 13.62
CA MET A 194 -11.32 7.99 14.18
C MET A 194 -11.42 7.90 15.71
N ALA A 195 -11.34 9.05 16.39
CA ALA A 195 -11.38 9.12 17.84
C ALA A 195 -12.68 8.50 18.41
N GLU A 196 -13.81 8.68 17.71
CA GLU A 196 -15.10 8.16 18.14
C GLU A 196 -15.30 6.67 17.82
N ASN A 197 -14.70 6.16 16.74
CA ASN A 197 -15.04 4.84 16.20
C ASN A 197 -13.90 3.81 16.27
N MET A 198 -12.66 4.19 16.63
CA MET A 198 -11.49 3.28 16.60
C MET A 198 -10.73 3.15 17.93
N PRO A 199 -11.40 2.91 19.08
CA PRO A 199 -10.73 2.89 20.40
C PRO A 199 -9.67 1.78 20.53
N GLY A 200 -9.76 0.72 19.71
CA GLY A 200 -8.83 -0.41 19.68
C GLY A 200 -7.53 -0.18 18.90
N LEU A 201 -7.36 1.00 18.28
CA LEU A 201 -6.20 1.29 17.44
C LEU A 201 -4.90 1.29 18.26
N VAL A 202 -3.86 0.64 17.71
CA VAL A 202 -2.55 0.47 18.36
C VAL A 202 -1.43 1.17 17.59
N SER A 203 -1.53 1.22 16.26
CA SER A 203 -0.51 1.79 15.38
C SER A 203 -1.13 2.75 14.38
N LEU A 204 -0.57 3.94 14.27
CA LEU A 204 -0.98 4.96 13.32
C LEU A 204 0.23 5.49 12.54
N LEU A 205 0.14 5.46 11.22
CA LEU A 205 1.10 6.10 10.33
C LEU A 205 0.38 7.12 9.47
N LEU A 206 0.87 8.37 9.51
CA LEU A 206 0.34 9.48 8.72
C LEU A 206 1.46 10.03 7.84
N VAL A 207 1.23 10.08 6.53
CA VAL A 207 2.14 10.70 5.56
C VAL A 207 1.43 11.82 4.83
N GLY A 208 1.98 13.02 4.87
CA GLY A 208 1.45 14.19 4.14
C GLY A 208 0.08 14.65 4.60
N ASN A 209 -0.35 14.27 5.80
CA ASN A 209 -1.69 14.60 6.28
C ASN A 209 -1.74 16.04 6.80
N ARG A 210 -2.87 16.71 6.54
CA ARG A 210 -3.15 18.10 6.98
C ARG A 210 -3.71 18.18 8.42
N LEU A 211 -3.47 17.16 9.23
CA LEU A 211 -3.91 17.10 10.62
C LEU A 211 -3.24 18.20 11.45
N THR A 212 -3.96 18.84 12.35
CA THR A 212 -3.39 19.79 13.32
C THR A 212 -3.07 19.11 14.65
N ASN A 213 -2.43 19.84 15.57
CA ASN A 213 -2.24 19.34 16.94
C ASN A 213 -3.57 19.02 17.64
N ASP A 214 -4.65 19.75 17.33
CA ASP A 214 -5.97 19.51 17.93
C ASP A 214 -6.58 18.20 17.45
N GLY A 215 -6.51 17.93 16.14
CA GLY A 215 -6.97 16.65 15.59
C GLY A 215 -6.13 15.47 16.09
N LEU A 216 -4.80 15.64 16.20
CA LEU A 216 -3.95 14.60 16.77
C LEU A 216 -4.27 14.37 18.25
N GLN A 217 -4.52 15.42 19.03
CA GLN A 217 -4.95 15.32 20.41
C GLN A 217 -6.27 14.54 20.52
N ALA A 218 -7.25 14.84 19.65
CA ALA A 218 -8.52 14.12 19.60
C ALA A 218 -8.33 12.62 19.32
N ILE A 219 -7.48 12.26 18.35
CA ILE A 219 -7.14 10.85 18.08
C ILE A 219 -6.52 10.20 19.30
N LEU A 220 -5.57 10.87 19.95
CA LEU A 220 -4.93 10.32 21.13
C LEU A 220 -5.99 10.09 22.22
N ASP A 221 -6.87 11.04 22.48
CA ASP A 221 -7.88 10.92 23.54
C ASP A 221 -8.95 9.84 23.24
N GLY A 222 -9.38 9.69 21.99
CA GLY A 222 -10.33 8.64 21.58
C GLY A 222 -9.71 7.26 21.37
N CYS A 223 -8.42 7.17 21.08
CA CYS A 223 -7.69 5.93 20.83
C CYS A 223 -6.63 5.70 21.93
N PRO A 224 -7.04 5.29 23.14
CA PRO A 224 -6.14 5.21 24.31
C PRO A 224 -5.05 4.14 24.18
N HIS A 225 -5.20 3.18 23.26
CA HIS A 225 -4.27 2.07 23.08
C HIS A 225 -3.17 2.30 22.04
N VAL A 226 -3.12 3.50 21.42
CA VAL A 226 -2.08 3.83 20.44
C VAL A 226 -0.71 3.81 21.12
N GLN A 227 0.18 2.94 20.62
CA GLN A 227 1.54 2.76 21.12
C GLN A 227 2.59 3.11 20.06
N SER A 228 2.22 3.14 18.78
CA SER A 228 3.08 3.52 17.68
C SER A 228 2.45 4.66 16.89
N LEU A 229 3.15 5.77 16.77
CA LEU A 229 2.75 6.93 15.99
C LEU A 229 3.91 7.37 15.10
N GLU A 230 3.71 7.26 13.78
CA GLU A 230 4.68 7.74 12.80
C GLU A 230 4.07 8.88 11.98
N LEU A 231 4.73 10.03 11.98
CA LEU A 231 4.32 11.22 11.25
C LEU A 231 5.40 11.57 10.22
N TRP A 232 5.02 11.64 8.95
CA TRP A 232 5.90 11.98 7.84
C TRP A 232 5.29 13.15 7.08
N CYS A 233 6.01 14.26 6.92
CA CYS A 233 5.50 15.45 6.20
C CYS A 233 4.18 16.02 6.73
N CYS A 234 3.81 15.78 7.99
CA CYS A 234 2.60 16.33 8.59
C CYS A 234 2.87 17.78 9.06
N ARG A 235 2.89 18.73 8.13
CA ARG A 235 3.35 20.12 8.36
C ARG A 235 2.52 20.93 9.34
N HIS A 236 1.26 20.55 9.56
CA HIS A 236 0.36 21.21 10.50
C HIS A 236 0.45 20.66 11.93
N VAL A 237 1.27 19.62 12.15
CA VAL A 237 1.59 19.11 13.48
C VAL A 237 2.94 19.67 13.91
N SER A 238 2.96 20.33 15.08
CA SER A 238 4.19 20.75 15.74
C SER A 238 4.44 19.88 16.96
N MET A 239 5.58 19.19 16.96
CA MET A 239 6.07 18.41 18.09
C MET A 239 6.89 19.24 19.08
N GLU A 240 6.84 20.57 18.99
CA GLU A 240 7.53 21.45 19.92
C GLU A 240 6.72 21.70 21.20
N GLY A 241 7.42 22.10 22.26
CA GLY A 241 6.81 22.52 23.52
C GLY A 241 6.07 21.39 24.27
N ASN A 242 4.98 21.77 24.95
CA ASN A 242 4.25 20.88 25.87
C ASN A 242 3.56 19.72 25.13
N PHE A 243 3.00 20.00 23.95
CA PHE A 243 2.29 18.97 23.18
C PHE A 243 3.24 17.83 22.79
N GLY A 244 4.41 18.16 22.24
CA GLY A 244 5.45 17.17 21.92
C GLY A 244 5.86 16.32 23.12
N ARG A 245 6.04 16.96 24.29
CA ARG A 245 6.37 16.25 25.53
C ARG A 245 5.27 15.25 25.91
N LYS A 246 4.00 15.68 25.92
CA LYS A 246 2.86 14.79 26.21
C LYS A 246 2.80 13.60 25.25
N CYS A 247 3.00 13.83 23.95
CA CYS A 247 3.05 12.75 22.97
C CYS A 247 4.19 11.76 23.27
N SER A 248 5.39 12.26 23.60
CA SER A 248 6.55 11.41 23.91
C SER A 248 6.40 10.60 25.20
N GLU A 249 5.71 11.13 26.20
CA GLU A 249 5.41 10.42 27.46
C GLU A 249 4.32 9.36 27.27
N ARG A 250 3.37 9.62 26.37
CA ARG A 250 2.22 8.76 26.10
C ARG A 250 2.52 7.63 25.10
N ILE A 251 3.30 7.92 24.05
CA ILE A 251 3.50 7.03 22.91
C ILE A 251 4.88 6.34 22.99
N LYS A 252 4.87 5.01 23.02
CA LYS A 252 6.10 4.21 23.13
C LYS A 252 7.02 4.36 21.92
N ASN A 253 6.46 4.28 20.72
CA ASN A 253 7.18 4.37 19.45
C ASN A 253 6.71 5.61 18.70
N LEU A 254 7.28 6.76 19.04
CA LEU A 254 6.99 8.02 18.39
C LEU A 254 8.08 8.33 17.37
N ARG A 255 7.71 8.46 16.10
CA ARG A 255 8.62 8.91 15.02
C ARG A 255 8.04 10.11 14.31
N PHE A 256 8.88 11.10 14.11
CA PHE A 256 8.54 12.29 13.35
C PHE A 256 9.62 12.54 12.31
N HIS A 257 9.20 12.65 11.05
CA HIS A 257 10.06 12.93 9.91
C HIS A 257 9.62 14.24 9.23
N TYR A 258 10.35 15.32 9.49
CA TYR A 258 10.34 16.52 8.64
C TYR A 258 11.39 16.28 7.56
N PHE A 259 11.02 16.34 6.28
CA PHE A 259 12.04 16.44 5.25
C PHE A 259 12.53 17.88 5.16
N SER A 260 13.84 18.03 5.04
CA SER A 260 14.37 19.24 4.42
C SER A 260 13.93 19.27 2.95
N ASP A 261 13.82 20.46 2.35
CA ASP A 261 13.37 20.64 0.96
C ASP A 261 14.09 19.69 -0.02
N HIS A 262 15.36 19.38 0.24
CA HIS A 262 16.19 18.55 -0.63
C HIS A 262 16.02 17.02 -0.44
N GLU A 263 15.53 16.58 0.73
CA GLU A 263 15.21 15.17 0.99
C GLU A 263 13.84 14.78 0.43
N PHE A 264 12.93 15.74 0.38
CA PHE A 264 11.59 15.58 -0.17
C PHE A 264 11.62 15.23 -1.66
N GLU A 265 12.49 15.91 -2.42
CA GLU A 265 12.73 15.68 -3.85
C GLU A 265 13.28 14.26 -4.13
N LYS A 266 14.26 13.82 -3.34
CA LYS A 266 14.86 12.47 -3.47
C LYS A 266 13.86 11.36 -3.15
N ILE A 267 12.92 11.60 -2.25
CA ILE A 267 11.92 10.60 -1.88
C ILE A 267 10.83 10.52 -2.92
N LEU A 268 10.32 11.65 -3.44
CA LEU A 268 9.41 11.65 -4.58
C LEU A 268 10.00 10.89 -5.77
N ILE A 269 11.28 11.13 -6.11
CA ILE A 269 11.97 10.41 -7.19
C ILE A 269 12.13 8.91 -6.87
N ASN A 270 12.63 8.55 -5.68
CA ASN A 270 12.88 7.14 -5.34
C ASN A 270 11.61 6.30 -5.13
N SER A 271 10.50 6.94 -4.78
CA SER A 271 9.22 6.28 -4.60
C SER A 271 8.33 6.30 -5.86
N GLY A 272 8.89 6.77 -6.99
CA GLY A 272 8.26 6.73 -8.31
C GLY A 272 7.12 7.72 -8.49
N TYR A 273 7.25 8.92 -7.90
CA TYR A 273 6.24 9.99 -7.97
C TYR A 273 6.43 10.96 -9.14
N TYR A 274 7.65 11.12 -9.65
CA TYR A 274 7.93 11.91 -10.85
C TYR A 274 9.01 11.19 -11.65
N ASP A 275 8.70 10.87 -12.91
CA ASP A 275 9.73 10.49 -13.88
C ASP A 275 10.68 11.69 -14.05
N GLN A 276 11.98 11.40 -14.18
CA GLN A 276 13.00 12.42 -14.51
C GLN A 276 12.78 13.06 -15.89
N ASP A 277 11.77 12.64 -16.64
CA ASP A 277 11.51 13.04 -18.02
C ASP A 277 10.32 14.01 -18.21
N ASP A 278 9.54 14.34 -17.16
CA ASP A 278 8.49 15.37 -17.28
C ASP A 278 9.08 16.77 -17.03
N ASN A 279 9.88 17.21 -17.99
CA ASN A 279 10.41 18.58 -18.09
C ASN A 279 9.48 19.51 -18.90
N ASP A 280 8.18 19.26 -18.89
CA ASP A 280 7.19 20.06 -19.62
C ASP A 280 6.14 20.65 -18.65
N TYR A 281 6.59 21.48 -17.71
CA TYR A 281 5.75 22.53 -17.12
C TYR A 281 6.52 23.86 -17.07
N GLU A 282 7.14 24.24 -18.19
CA GLU A 282 7.15 25.65 -18.56
C GLU A 282 5.81 26.00 -19.18
N ASN A 283 5.27 27.16 -18.82
CA ASN A 283 4.12 27.82 -19.43
C ASN A 283 2.72 27.54 -18.84
N PHE A 284 2.50 27.97 -17.60
CA PHE A 284 1.30 28.75 -17.30
C PHE A 284 1.71 30.19 -17.02
N GLY A 285 1.60 31.02 -18.07
CA GLY A 285 1.83 32.45 -18.01
C GLY A 285 0.95 33.10 -16.94
N LEU A 286 1.62 33.74 -15.99
CA LEU A 286 1.01 34.75 -15.13
C LEU A 286 0.82 36.01 -15.97
N GLU A 287 -0.38 36.22 -16.53
CA GLU A 287 -0.79 37.57 -16.88
C GLU A 287 -1.13 38.32 -15.59
N TYR A 288 -0.21 39.19 -15.22
CA TYR A 288 -0.40 40.25 -14.24
C TYR A 288 -1.51 41.18 -14.76
N ILE A 289 -2.57 41.35 -13.97
CA ILE A 289 -3.41 42.55 -14.05
C ILE A 289 -2.91 43.46 -12.92
N GLU A 290 -2.13 44.47 -13.30
CA GLU A 290 -1.93 45.67 -12.49
C GLU A 290 -3.11 46.63 -12.73
N ASP A 291 -3.55 47.22 -11.62
CA ASP A 291 -4.52 48.32 -11.39
C ASP A 291 -6.02 48.11 -11.71
#